data_AF-A0A4Q2DY03-F1
#
_entry.id   AF-A0A4Q2DY03-F1
#
_cell.length_a   1.000
_cell.length_b   1.000
_cell.length_c   1.000
_cell.angle_alpha   90.00
_cell.angle_beta   90.00
_cell.angle_gamma   90.00
#
_symmetry.space_group_name_H-M   'P 1'
#
loop_
_entity.id
_entity.type
_entity.pdbx_description
1 polymer ?
#
loop_
_entity_poly.entity_id
_entity_poly.type
_entity_poly.pdbx_seq_one_letter_code
_entity_poly.pdbx_strand_id
1 'polypeptide(L)'
;MIGNAVVDIWRVKKVAPVLKYKDNLNTFHTPTRDGPFADLNGYRYNYDCNEIKGRLSPLGIPWHPDKGDPTFCEVYVYICFEWDILAKTVRLLLEKRLKFLDRVRRFLAAFKGGKRCTLHDVEKIHSSLCHIAFVYVER
;
A
#
# COMPACT_ATOMS: atom_id res chain seq x y z
N MET A 1 -16.17 -6.09 7.24
CA MET A 1 -15.46 -5.40 6.13
C MET A 1 -14.76 -6.47 5.30
N ILE A 2 -14.93 -6.44 3.97
CA ILE A 2 -14.46 -7.50 3.06
C ILE A 2 -12.94 -7.75 3.17
N GLY A 3 -12.14 -6.71 3.43
CA GLY A 3 -10.70 -6.85 3.63
C GLY A 3 -10.29 -7.72 4.83
N ASN A 4 -11.10 -7.83 5.89
CA ASN A 4 -10.81 -8.78 6.99
C ASN A 4 -10.97 -10.22 6.51
N ALA A 5 -12.10 -10.52 5.86
CA ALA A 5 -12.38 -11.85 5.35
C ALA A 5 -11.31 -12.32 4.36
N VAL A 6 -10.80 -11.42 3.52
CA VAL A 6 -9.67 -11.72 2.63
C VAL A 6 -8.45 -12.16 3.41
N VAL A 7 -8.02 -11.39 4.42
CA VAL A 7 -6.85 -11.71 5.24
C VAL A 7 -7.03 -13.07 5.93
N ASP A 8 -8.22 -13.35 6.45
CA ASP A 8 -8.50 -14.60 7.15
C ASP A 8 -8.44 -15.81 6.21
N ILE A 9 -9.05 -15.71 5.03
CA ILE A 9 -9.00 -16.78 4.01
C ILE A 9 -7.58 -16.98 3.51
N TRP A 10 -6.88 -15.90 3.15
CA TRP A 10 -5.49 -15.97 2.70
C TRP A 10 -4.58 -16.62 3.74
N ARG A 11 -4.75 -16.27 5.03
CA ARG A 11 -4.02 -16.91 6.12
C ARG A 11 -4.27 -18.41 6.20
N VAL A 12 -5.52 -18.85 6.20
CA VAL A 12 -5.88 -20.29 6.22
C VAL A 12 -5.35 -21.01 4.98
N LYS A 13 -5.34 -20.33 3.83
CA LYS A 13 -4.79 -20.85 2.58
C LYS A 13 -3.26 -20.74 2.48
N LYS A 14 -2.56 -20.25 3.51
CA LYS A 14 -1.09 -20.08 3.53
C LYS A 14 -0.55 -19.06 2.53
N VAL A 15 -1.31 -18.00 2.25
CA VAL A 15 -0.81 -16.76 1.63
C VAL A 15 -0.33 -15.85 2.76
N ALA A 16 0.98 -15.59 2.81
CA ALA A 16 1.62 -14.80 3.85
C ALA A 16 3.03 -14.37 3.41
N PRO A 17 3.52 -13.22 3.93
CA PRO A 17 2.83 -12.27 4.81
C PRO A 17 1.86 -11.35 4.08
N VAL A 18 0.74 -11.02 4.73
CA VAL A 18 -0.31 -10.11 4.19
C VAL A 18 -0.29 -8.79 4.97
N LEU A 19 -0.19 -7.67 4.25
CA LEU A 19 -0.38 -6.32 4.74
C LEU A 19 -1.80 -5.85 4.44
N LYS A 20 -2.44 -5.22 5.42
CA LYS A 20 -3.78 -4.66 5.27
C LYS A 20 -3.86 -3.25 5.83
N TYR A 21 -4.46 -2.35 5.05
CA TYR A 21 -4.87 -1.02 5.48
C TYR A 21 -6.26 -0.68 4.92
N LYS A 22 -7.29 -0.75 5.77
CA LYS A 22 -8.71 -0.68 5.37
C LYS A 22 -9.01 -1.68 4.25
N ASP A 23 -9.24 -1.20 3.03
CA ASP A 23 -9.51 -2.04 1.85
C ASP A 23 -8.29 -2.23 0.95
N ASN A 24 -7.13 -1.65 1.31
CA ASN A 24 -5.87 -1.86 0.59
C ASN A 24 -5.18 -3.10 1.13
N LEU A 25 -5.01 -4.08 0.25
CA LEU A 25 -4.33 -5.33 0.54
C LEU A 25 -3.02 -5.37 -0.22
N ASN A 26 -2.00 -5.92 0.42
CA ASN A 26 -0.74 -6.27 -0.22
C ASN A 26 -0.24 -7.57 0.39
N THR A 27 0.53 -8.34 -0.36
CA THR A 27 1.10 -9.59 0.14
C THR A 27 2.47 -9.77 -0.47
N PHE A 28 3.34 -10.45 0.28
CA PHE A 28 4.61 -10.92 -0.24
C PHE A 28 4.57 -12.41 -0.40
N HIS A 29 5.51 -12.92 -1.18
CA HIS A 29 5.84 -14.33 -1.23
C HIS A 29 7.35 -14.48 -1.06
N THR A 30 7.76 -15.69 -0.69
CA THR A 30 9.17 -16.06 -0.61
C THR A 30 9.41 -17.26 -1.50
N PRO A 31 10.61 -17.39 -2.11
CA PRO A 31 10.97 -18.58 -2.83
C PRO A 31 10.80 -19.85 -1.99
N THR A 32 10.48 -20.92 -2.69
CA THR A 32 10.25 -22.26 -2.17
C THR A 32 10.97 -23.25 -3.08
N ARG A 33 11.34 -24.40 -2.53
CA ARG A 33 12.10 -25.40 -3.28
C ARG A 33 11.30 -26.00 -4.44
N ASP A 34 10.05 -26.33 -4.19
CA ASP A 34 9.23 -27.15 -5.10
C ASP A 34 7.91 -26.46 -5.51
N GLY A 35 7.83 -25.13 -5.38
CA GLY A 35 6.63 -24.36 -5.71
C GLY A 35 6.20 -24.54 -7.18
N PRO A 36 4.90 -24.59 -7.52
CA PRO A 36 4.45 -24.83 -8.89
C PRO A 36 4.65 -23.62 -9.82
N PHE A 37 4.84 -22.41 -9.27
CA PHE A 37 4.99 -21.18 -10.05
C PHE A 37 6.46 -20.77 -10.09
N ALA A 38 7.05 -20.58 -11.27
CA ALA A 38 8.43 -20.12 -11.42
C ALA A 38 8.47 -18.67 -11.94
N ASP A 39 9.43 -17.88 -11.45
CA ASP A 39 9.74 -16.57 -12.03
C ASP A 39 10.82 -16.66 -13.13
N LEU A 40 11.16 -15.51 -13.72
CA LEU A 40 12.17 -15.38 -14.77
C LEU A 40 13.60 -15.69 -14.29
N ASN A 41 13.85 -15.64 -12.97
CA ASN A 41 15.13 -15.90 -12.35
C ASN A 41 15.26 -17.37 -11.89
N GLY A 42 14.25 -18.20 -12.14
CA GLY A 42 14.22 -19.61 -11.77
C GLY A 42 13.84 -19.87 -10.31
N TYR A 43 13.46 -18.85 -9.53
CA TYR A 43 12.89 -19.07 -8.21
C TYR A 43 11.47 -19.60 -8.33
N ARG A 44 11.08 -20.47 -7.40
CA ARG A 44 9.77 -21.12 -7.39
C ARG A 44 8.94 -20.67 -6.21
N TYR A 45 7.63 -20.57 -6.36
CA TYR A 45 6.70 -20.03 -5.37
C TYR A 45 5.46 -20.90 -5.24
N ASN A 46 4.84 -20.86 -4.06
CA ASN A 46 3.61 -21.60 -3.77
C ASN A 46 2.37 -21.03 -4.49
N TYR A 47 2.44 -19.78 -4.94
CA TYR A 47 1.33 -19.06 -5.55
C TYR A 47 1.83 -17.86 -6.37
N ASP A 48 1.05 -17.48 -7.38
CA ASP A 48 1.17 -16.22 -8.12
C ASP A 48 -0.05 -15.30 -7.83
N CYS A 49 -0.10 -14.14 -8.47
CA CYS A 49 -1.20 -13.18 -8.28
C CYS A 49 -2.58 -13.72 -8.67
N ASN A 50 -2.65 -14.60 -9.69
CA ASN A 50 -3.91 -15.16 -10.16
C ASN A 50 -4.43 -16.24 -9.20
N GLU A 51 -3.53 -17.08 -8.71
CA GLU A 51 -3.82 -18.14 -7.75
C GLU A 51 -4.39 -17.57 -6.44
N ILE A 52 -3.76 -16.53 -5.88
CA ILE A 52 -4.24 -15.92 -4.63
C ILE A 52 -5.59 -15.22 -4.81
N LYS A 53 -5.86 -14.63 -5.98
CA LYS A 53 -7.18 -14.07 -6.30
C LYS A 53 -8.21 -15.20 -6.49
N GLY A 54 -7.83 -16.30 -7.12
CA GLY A 54 -8.66 -17.49 -7.32
C GLY A 54 -9.13 -18.12 -6.02
N ARG A 55 -8.28 -18.14 -4.98
CA ARG A 55 -8.63 -18.57 -3.61
C ARG A 55 -9.78 -17.79 -2.99
N LEU A 56 -10.03 -16.58 -3.48
CA LEU A 56 -11.09 -15.68 -3.00
C LEU A 56 -12.30 -15.64 -3.94
N SER A 57 -12.32 -16.43 -5.01
CA SER A 57 -13.41 -16.44 -6.00
C SER A 57 -14.82 -16.56 -5.38
N PRO A 58 -15.06 -17.35 -4.30
CA PRO A 58 -16.40 -17.43 -3.70
C PRO A 58 -16.90 -16.12 -3.07
N LEU A 59 -16.01 -15.17 -2.77
CA LEU A 59 -16.37 -13.88 -2.19
C LEU A 59 -16.81 -12.84 -3.24
N GLY A 60 -16.60 -13.10 -4.53
CA GLY A 60 -17.02 -12.18 -5.60
C GLY A 60 -16.41 -10.77 -5.47
N ILE A 61 -15.15 -10.68 -5.02
CA ILE A 61 -14.51 -9.39 -4.72
C ILE A 61 -14.35 -8.58 -6.02
N PRO A 62 -14.88 -7.34 -6.08
CA PRO A 62 -14.73 -6.48 -7.25
C PRO A 62 -13.34 -5.83 -7.24
N TRP A 63 -12.32 -6.57 -7.67
CA TRP A 63 -10.97 -6.02 -7.84
C TRP A 63 -11.00 -4.85 -8.83
N HIS A 64 -10.33 -3.76 -8.48
CA HIS A 64 -10.23 -2.61 -9.36
C HIS A 64 -9.36 -2.97 -10.58
N PRO A 65 -9.83 -2.75 -11.82
CA PRO A 65 -9.16 -3.27 -13.02
C PRO A 65 -7.75 -2.69 -13.21
N ASP A 66 -7.58 -1.40 -12.92
CA ASP A 66 -6.32 -0.68 -13.15
C ASP A 66 -5.45 -0.51 -11.90
N LYS A 67 -5.78 -1.17 -10.79
CA LYS A 67 -5.03 -1.01 -9.52
C LYS A 67 -4.48 -2.34 -9.03
N GLY A 68 -3.27 -2.24 -8.49
CA GLY A 68 -2.48 -3.38 -8.04
C GLY A 68 -1.62 -3.93 -9.17
N ASP A 69 -0.59 -4.67 -8.79
CA ASP A 69 0.34 -5.25 -9.73
C ASP A 69 -0.21 -6.58 -10.29
N PRO A 70 -0.11 -6.83 -11.61
CA PRO A 70 -0.56 -8.08 -12.21
C PRO A 70 0.32 -9.26 -11.81
N THR A 71 1.56 -8.98 -11.40
CA THR A 71 2.57 -9.94 -10.98
C THR A 71 3.22 -9.46 -9.68
N PHE A 72 3.94 -10.35 -8.99
CA PHE A 72 4.79 -9.93 -7.89
C PHE A 72 5.97 -9.12 -8.42
N CYS A 73 6.26 -8.00 -7.75
CA CYS A 73 7.27 -7.03 -8.14
C CYS A 73 8.11 -6.63 -6.92
N GLU A 74 9.41 -6.39 -7.13
CA GLU A 74 10.32 -5.89 -6.09
C GLU A 74 10.11 -4.39 -5.80
N VAL A 75 9.59 -3.67 -6.81
CA VAL A 75 9.15 -2.28 -6.69
C VAL A 75 7.64 -2.24 -6.87
N TYR A 76 6.92 -1.75 -5.88
CA TYR A 76 5.45 -1.72 -5.91
C TYR A 76 4.91 -0.50 -5.15
N VAL A 77 3.64 -0.17 -5.40
CA VAL A 77 2.95 0.93 -4.72
C VAL A 77 1.98 0.39 -3.68
N TYR A 78 2.14 0.82 -2.43
CA TYR A 78 1.19 0.54 -1.36
C TYR A 78 0.90 1.81 -0.56
N ILE A 79 -0.39 2.10 -0.34
CA ILE A 79 -0.87 3.28 0.42
C ILE A 79 -0.24 4.63 0.02
N CYS A 80 -0.05 4.83 -1.30
CA CYS A 80 0.59 5.98 -1.94
C CYS A 80 2.11 6.11 -1.73
N PHE A 81 2.76 5.09 -1.18
CA PHE A 81 4.21 4.98 -1.14
C PHE A 81 4.67 3.96 -2.17
N GLU A 82 5.73 4.31 -2.89
CA GLU A 82 6.49 3.34 -3.65
C GLU A 82 7.52 2.71 -2.70
N TRP A 83 7.53 1.39 -2.69
CA TRP A 83 8.43 0.56 -1.93
C TRP A 83 9.40 -0.08 -2.91
N ASP A 84 10.69 0.12 -2.68
CA ASP A 84 11.74 -0.59 -3.38
C ASP A 84 12.41 -1.53 -2.37
N ILE A 85 12.11 -2.82 -2.51
CA ILE A 85 12.54 -3.84 -1.56
C ILE A 85 14.05 -4.07 -1.63
N LEU A 86 14.63 -4.06 -2.83
CA LEU A 86 16.07 -4.29 -3.01
C LEU A 86 16.87 -3.09 -2.51
N ALA A 87 16.46 -1.87 -2.86
CA ALA A 87 17.13 -0.65 -2.41
C ALA A 87 16.82 -0.31 -0.93
N LYS A 88 15.85 -1.02 -0.32
CA LYS A 88 15.34 -0.74 1.04
C LYS A 88 14.88 0.71 1.19
N THR A 89 14.24 1.25 0.16
CA THR A 89 13.74 2.62 0.18
C THR A 89 12.22 2.64 0.16
N VAL A 90 11.67 3.64 0.85
CA VAL A 90 10.24 3.94 0.84
C VAL A 90 10.09 5.40 0.51
N ARG A 91 9.28 5.71 -0.49
CA ARG A 91 9.17 7.08 -0.98
C ARG A 91 7.73 7.39 -1.35
N LEU A 92 7.25 8.56 -0.93
CA LEU A 92 5.90 9.00 -1.31
C LEU A 92 5.83 9.16 -2.84
N LEU A 93 4.73 8.76 -3.48
CA LEU A 93 4.55 8.99 -4.91
C LEU A 93 4.61 10.48 -5.27
N LEU A 94 5.19 10.81 -6.43
CA LEU A 94 5.36 12.19 -6.88
C LEU A 94 4.05 12.98 -6.87
N GLU A 95 2.99 12.41 -7.44
CA GLU A 95 1.67 13.04 -7.48
C GLU A 95 1.17 13.40 -6.06
N LYS A 96 1.39 12.49 -5.10
CA LYS A 96 1.01 12.71 -3.70
C LYS A 96 1.90 13.75 -3.02
N ARG A 97 3.20 13.82 -3.34
CA ARG A 97 4.11 14.88 -2.89
C ARG A 97 3.66 16.26 -3.37
N LEU A 98 3.37 16.37 -4.67
CA LEU A 98 2.92 17.63 -5.28
C LEU A 98 1.60 18.10 -4.66
N LYS A 99 0.66 17.17 -4.45
CA LYS A 99 -0.61 17.44 -3.76
C LYS A 99 -0.41 17.97 -2.34
N PHE A 100 0.55 17.41 -1.60
CA PHE A 100 0.80 17.82 -0.22
C PHE A 100 1.53 19.16 -0.17
N LEU A 101 2.50 19.37 -1.06
CA LEU A 101 3.21 20.64 -1.20
C LEU A 101 2.26 21.79 -1.57
N ASP A 102 1.36 21.57 -2.55
CA ASP A 102 0.33 22.54 -2.92
C ASP A 102 -0.60 22.86 -1.73
N ARG A 103 -1.02 21.84 -0.97
CA ARG A 103 -1.83 22.03 0.24
C ARG A 103 -1.13 22.91 1.29
N VAL A 104 0.15 22.66 1.55
CA VAL A 104 0.96 23.48 2.47
C VAL A 104 1.08 24.92 1.97
N ARG A 105 1.40 25.11 0.69
CA ARG A 105 1.52 26.43 0.07
C ARG A 105 0.22 27.23 0.16
N ARG A 106 -0.92 26.60 -0.14
CA ARG A 106 -2.24 27.24 -0.04
C ARG A 106 -2.58 27.63 1.39
N PHE A 107 -2.32 26.74 2.34
CA PHE A 107 -2.56 27.03 3.77
C PHE A 107 -1.74 28.23 4.24
N LEU A 108 -0.42 28.22 3.96
CA LEU A 108 0.47 29.31 4.34
C LEU A 108 0.07 30.64 3.67
N ALA A 109 -0.33 30.62 2.40
CA ALA A 109 -0.77 31.81 1.69
C ALA A 109 -2.09 32.38 2.25
N ALA A 110 -3.05 31.51 2.56
CA ALA A 110 -4.37 31.91 3.06
C ALA A 110 -4.29 32.55 4.46
N PHE A 111 -3.42 32.03 5.34
CA PHE A 111 -3.36 32.43 6.75
C PHE A 111 -2.14 33.29 7.11
N LYS A 112 -1.40 33.79 6.12
CA LYS A 112 -0.30 34.73 6.32
C LYS A 112 -0.75 35.98 7.09
N GLY A 113 0.08 36.45 8.03
CA GLY A 113 -0.18 37.67 8.79
C GLY A 113 -1.12 37.51 9.99
N GLY A 114 -1.23 36.30 10.55
CA GLY A 114 -2.00 36.05 11.77
C GLY A 114 -3.51 35.91 11.55
N LYS A 115 -3.96 35.69 10.31
CA LYS A 115 -5.36 35.39 10.01
C LYS A 115 -5.75 34.08 10.70
N ARG A 116 -6.94 34.05 11.31
CA ARG A 116 -7.49 32.85 11.94
C ARG A 116 -7.84 31.82 10.86
N CYS A 117 -7.52 30.56 11.14
CA CYS A 117 -7.94 29.40 10.33
C CYS A 117 -9.06 28.64 11.03
N THR A 118 -9.83 27.87 10.27
CA THR A 118 -10.82 26.96 10.85
C THR A 118 -10.15 25.67 11.30
N LEU A 119 -10.79 24.92 12.20
CA LEU A 119 -10.34 23.57 12.57
C LEU A 119 -10.18 22.67 11.34
N HIS A 120 -11.15 22.71 10.41
CA HIS A 120 -11.12 21.93 9.18
C HIS A 120 -9.90 22.24 8.29
N ASP A 121 -9.47 23.51 8.22
CA ASP A 121 -8.25 23.87 7.47
C ASP A 121 -7.01 23.21 8.06
N VAL A 122 -6.93 23.21 9.41
CA VAL A 122 -5.83 22.60 10.16
C VAL A 122 -5.86 21.07 10.04
N GLU A 123 -7.01 20.44 10.21
CA GLU A 123 -7.16 18.99 10.11
C GLU A 123 -6.75 18.47 8.72
N LYS A 124 -7.08 19.22 7.66
CA LYS A 124 -6.74 18.85 6.28
C LYS A 124 -5.23 18.83 6.04
N ILE A 125 -4.48 19.79 6.56
CA ILE A 125 -3.02 19.80 6.45
C ILE A 125 -2.38 18.81 7.44
N HIS A 126 -2.87 18.76 8.67
CA HIS A 126 -2.43 17.84 9.71
C HIS A 126 -2.52 16.38 9.24
N SER A 127 -3.66 15.95 8.67
CA SER A 127 -3.84 14.60 8.13
C SER A 127 -2.81 14.27 7.04
N SER A 128 -2.49 15.23 6.17
CA SER A 128 -1.45 15.05 5.16
C SER A 128 -0.07 14.87 5.78
N LEU A 129 0.28 15.71 6.75
CA LEU A 129 1.58 15.66 7.42
C LEU A 129 1.73 14.36 8.23
N CYS A 130 0.72 13.96 8.97
CA CYS A 130 0.72 12.68 9.69
C CYS A 130 0.86 11.47 8.77
N HIS A 131 0.26 11.50 7.57
CA HIS A 131 0.37 10.40 6.61
C HIS A 131 1.82 10.17 6.12
N ILE A 132 2.63 11.23 6.05
CA ILE A 132 4.03 11.16 5.58
C ILE A 132 5.05 11.20 6.71
N ALA A 133 4.63 11.55 7.91
CA ALA A 133 5.46 11.50 9.09
C ALA A 133 5.70 10.02 9.44
N PHE A 134 6.89 9.53 9.11
CA PHE A 134 7.37 8.25 9.61
C PHE A 134 7.87 8.45 11.04
N VAL A 135 7.17 7.87 12.01
CA VAL A 135 7.65 7.82 13.41
C VAL A 135 8.38 6.50 13.59
N TYR A 136 9.71 6.54 13.54
CA TYR A 136 10.53 5.42 14.00
C TYR A 136 10.48 5.40 15.52
N VAL A 137 9.89 4.36 16.11
CA VAL A 137 9.97 4.13 17.56
C VAL A 137 11.16 3.21 17.77
N GLU A 138 12.29 3.76 18.23
CA GLU A 138 13.35 2.94 18.81
C GLU A 138 12.77 2.19 20.01
N ARG A 139 12.95 0.86 20.04
CA ARG A 139 12.63 0.00 21.17
C ARG A 139 13.92 -0.58 21.72
#